data_AF-A0A8J3ZLV6-F1
#
_entry.id   AF-A0A8J3ZLV6-F1
#
_cell.length_a   1.000
_cell.length_b   1.000
_cell.length_c   1.000
_cell.angle_alpha   90.00
_cell.angle_beta   90.00
_cell.angle_gamma   90.00
#
_symmetry.space_group_name_H-M   'P 1'
#
loop_
_entity.id
_entity.type
_entity.pdbx_description
1 polymer ?
#
loop_
_entity_poly.entity_id
_entity_poly.type
_entity_poly.pdbx_seq_one_letter_code
_entity_poly.pdbx_strand_id
1 'polypeptide(L)' 'MTQIAVHLVVDDPEVADVDAVWDRATAAGATAFEPPHDAFRGDRTAQFLDPSGHRWAVNRHLRDVSAEELAAHVADSFA' A
#
# COMPACT_ATOMS: atom_id res chain seq x y z
N MET A 1 20.88 -9.85 6.55
CA MET A 1 19.57 -10.31 7.05
C MET A 1 18.58 -10.02 5.94
N THR A 2 18.00 -11.03 5.30
CA THR A 2 17.10 -10.82 4.14
C THR A 2 15.71 -10.49 4.68
N GLN A 3 15.19 -9.31 4.35
CA GLN A 3 13.88 -8.87 4.81
C GLN A 3 12.79 -9.54 3.95
N ILE A 4 11.84 -10.22 4.58
CA ILE A 4 10.64 -10.72 3.91
C ILE A 4 9.57 -9.63 4.01
N ALA A 5 9.01 -9.23 2.87
CA ALA A 5 7.85 -8.34 2.85
C ALA A 5 6.58 -9.20 2.85
N VAL A 6 5.69 -8.98 3.81
CA VAL A 6 4.37 -9.64 3.85
C VAL A 6 3.35 -8.72 3.19
N HIS A 7 2.68 -9.26 2.17
CA HIS A 7 1.68 -8.52 1.40
C HIS A 7 0.27 -8.95 1.83
N LEU A 8 -0.50 -7.99 2.34
CA LEU A 8 -1.90 -8.16 2.66
C LEU A 8 -2.72 -7.43 1.59
N VAL A 9 -3.60 -8.19 0.93
CA VAL A 9 -4.59 -7.62 -0.01
C VAL A 9 -5.92 -7.55 0.71
N VAL A 10 -6.51 -6.36 0.73
CA VAL A 10 -7.83 -6.08 1.32
C VAL A 10 -8.81 -5.86 0.18
N ASP A 11 -9.49 -6.93 -0.25
CA ASP A 11 -10.48 -6.87 -1.34
C ASP A 11 -11.94 -6.91 -0.83
N ASP A 12 -12.13 -7.14 0.47
CA ASP A 12 -13.45 -7.26 1.07
C ASP A 12 -13.94 -5.90 1.60
N PRO A 13 -15.12 -5.40 1.16
CA PRO A 13 -15.66 -4.12 1.61
C PRO A 13 -16.05 -4.09 3.10
N GLU A 14 -16.18 -5.24 3.76
CA GLU A 14 -16.41 -5.34 5.22
C GLU A 14 -15.08 -5.38 6.01
N VAL A 15 -13.93 -5.53 5.33
CA VAL A 15 -12.61 -5.52 5.96
C VAL A 15 -12.07 -4.08 6.02
N ALA A 16 -11.41 -3.76 7.14
CA ALA A 16 -10.85 -2.44 7.41
C ALA A 16 -10.01 -1.89 6.24
N ASP A 17 -10.31 -0.66 5.82
CA ASP A 17 -9.58 0.05 4.76
C ASP A 17 -8.08 0.17 5.06
N VAL A 18 -7.26 0.43 4.04
CA VAL A 18 -5.80 0.60 4.15
C VAL A 18 -5.45 1.62 5.24
N ASP A 19 -6.19 2.73 5.30
CA ASP A 19 -6.04 3.75 6.33
C ASP A 19 -6.32 3.21 7.74
N ALA A 20 -7.33 2.36 7.91
CA ALA A 20 -7.67 1.76 9.20
C ALA A 20 -6.65 0.68 9.64
N VAL A 21 -6.00 -0.01 8.68
CA VAL A 21 -4.86 -0.90 9.00
C VAL A 21 -3.64 -0.06 9.39
N TRP A 22 -3.36 1.01 8.65
CA TRP A 22 -2.28 1.95 8.94
C TRP A 22 -2.38 2.57 10.33
N ASP A 23 -3.55 3.11 10.68
CA ASP A 23 -3.78 3.74 11.98
C ASP A 23 -3.58 2.75 13.12
N ARG A 24 -4.07 1.51 12.96
CA ARG A 24 -3.85 0.46 13.95
C ARG A 24 -2.38 0.07 14.06
N ALA A 25 -1.67 -0.04 12.94
CA ALA A 25 -0.26 -0.40 12.95
C ALA A 25 0.59 0.67 13.62
N THR A 26 0.40 1.93 13.24
CA THR A 26 1.14 3.07 13.80
C THR A 26 0.83 3.28 15.28
N ALA A 27 -0.44 3.14 15.69
CA ALA A 27 -0.83 3.15 17.10
C ALA A 27 -0.19 2.00 17.91
N ALA A 28 0.09 0.86 17.26
CA ALA A 28 0.78 -0.29 17.86
C ALA A 28 2.32 -0.18 17.83
N GLY A 29 2.87 0.96 17.38
CA GLY A 29 4.32 1.21 17.35
C GLY A 29 5.00 0.83 16.04
N ALA A 30 4.24 0.56 14.96
CA ALA A 30 4.83 0.43 13.64
C ALA A 30 5.43 1.76 13.16
N THR A 31 6.54 1.68 12.44
CA THR A 31 7.20 2.83 11.82
C THR A 31 6.71 3.00 10.39
N ALA A 32 6.34 4.23 10.03
CA ALA A 32 5.96 4.59 8.67
C ALA A 32 7.10 4.31 7.68
N PHE A 33 6.81 3.60 6.60
CA PHE A 33 7.74 3.43 5.46
C PHE A 33 7.21 4.16 4.23
N GLU A 34 5.95 3.94 3.90
CA GLU A 34 5.23 4.62 2.84
C GLU A 34 3.80 4.88 3.33
N PRO A 35 3.44 6.14 3.64
CA PRO A 35 2.10 6.48 4.10
C PRO A 35 1.00 6.14 3.09
N PRO A 36 -0.25 5.98 3.57
CA PRO A 36 -1.39 5.69 2.72
C PRO A 36 -1.54 6.74 1.60
N HIS A 37 -1.57 6.26 0.36
CA HIS A 37 -1.81 7.09 -0.81
C HIS A 37 -2.51 6.29 -1.92
N ASP A 38 -3.09 7.02 -2.88
CA ASP A 38 -3.72 6.43 -4.05
C ASP A 38 -2.64 6.25 -5.12
N ALA A 39 -2.28 5.00 -5.41
CA ALA A 39 -1.30 4.67 -6.43
C ALA A 39 -1.92 4.85 -7.82
N PHE A 40 -1.11 5.33 -8.77
CA PHE A 40 -1.53 5.56 -10.17
C PHE A 40 -2.12 4.32 -10.87
N ARG A 41 -1.79 3.14 -10.36
CA ARG A 41 -2.27 1.82 -10.78
C ARG A 41 -3.65 1.45 -10.23
N GLY A 42 -4.34 2.37 -9.56
CA GLY A 42 -5.75 2.21 -9.15
C GLY A 42 -5.96 1.55 -7.79
N ASP A 43 -4.95 1.56 -6.92
CA ASP A 43 -5.00 0.97 -5.58
C ASP A 43 -4.77 2.03 -4.50
N ARG A 44 -5.44 1.92 -3.35
CA ARG A 44 -5.01 2.54 -2.10
C ARG A 44 -3.90 1.67 -1.54
N THR A 45 -2.74 2.23 -1.19
CA THR A 45 -1.61 1.44 -0.69
C THR A 45 -0.89 2.12 0.47
N ALA A 46 -0.33 1.32 1.38
CA ALA A 46 0.54 1.78 2.45
C ALA A 46 1.55 0.70 2.83
N GLN A 47 2.73 1.12 3.33
CA GLN A 47 3.76 0.20 3.83
C GLN A 47 4.34 0.68 5.16
N PHE A 48 4.55 -0.22 6.10
CA PHE A 48 5.12 0.09 7.42
C PHE A 48 6.02 -1.05 7.93
N LEU A 49 6.89 -0.73 8.88
CA LEU A 49 7.67 -1.72 9.62
C LEU A 49 7.02 -1.98 10.97
N ASP A 50 6.76 -3.24 11.30
CA ASP A 50 6.33 -3.59 12.66
C ASP A 50 7.52 -3.53 13.66
N PRO A 51 7.26 -3.55 14.99
CA PRO A 51 8.31 -3.52 16.00
C PRO A 51 9.30 -4.68 15.96
N SER A 52 8.97 -5.79 15.28
CA SER A 52 9.88 -6.92 15.06
C SER A 52 10.74 -6.78 13.81
N GLY A 53 10.55 -5.71 13.03
CA GLY A 53 11.33 -5.40 11.83
C GLY A 53 10.77 -6.01 10.55
N HIS A 54 9.56 -6.58 10.55
CA HIS A 54 8.93 -7.03 9.30
C HIS A 54 8.34 -5.85 8.55
N ARG A 55 8.50 -5.85 7.22
CA ARG A 55 7.86 -4.88 6.34
C ARG A 55 6.53 -5.43 5.87
N TRP A 56 5.48 -4.68 6.13
CA TRP A 56 4.11 -4.96 5.71
C TRP A 56 3.73 -4.03 4.59
N ALA A 57 3.08 -4.58 3.57
CA ALA A 57 2.42 -3.82 2.51
C ALA A 57 0.93 -4.15 2.52
N VAL A 58 0.09 -3.12 2.54
CA VAL A 58 -1.37 -3.25 2.57
C VAL A 58 -1.93 -2.52 1.37
N ASN A 59 -2.73 -3.22 0.57
CA ASN A 59 -3.28 -2.68 -0.67
C ASN A 59 -4.77 -3.00 -0.75
N ARG A 60 -5.53 -2.05 -1.30
CA ARG A 60 -6.94 -2.22 -1.63
C ARG A 60 -7.19 -1.68 -3.03
N HIS A 61 -7.88 -2.47 -3.84
CA HIS A 61 -8.28 -2.03 -5.16
C HIS A 61 -9.33 -0.91 -5.09
N LEU A 62 -9.09 0.19 -5.79
CA LEU A 62 -10.03 1.32 -5.92
C LEU A 62 -10.73 1.32 -7.28
N ARG A 63 -9.98 1.08 -8.36
CA ARG A 63 -10.50 1.08 -9.73
C ARG A 63 -9.58 0.32 -10.69
N ASP A 64 -10.18 -0.19 -11.76
CA ASP A 64 -9.44 -0.65 -12.93
C ASP A 64 -8.77 0.53 -13.65
N VAL A 65 -7.52 0.33 -14.07
CA VAL A 65 -6.73 1.28 -14.86
C VAL A 65 -6.33 0.62 -16.17
N SER A 66 -6.52 1.30 -17.29
CA SER A 66 -6.16 0.74 -18.59
C SER A 66 -4.64 0.68 -18.77
N ALA A 67 -4.17 -0.23 -19.62
CA ALA A 67 -2.74 -0.32 -19.93
C ALA A 67 -2.20 0.98 -20.58
N GLU A 68 -3.03 1.69 -21.34
CA GLU A 68 -2.69 2.98 -21.95
C GLU A 68 -2.51 4.07 -20.89
N GLU A 69 -3.43 4.16 -19.93
CA GLU A 69 -3.35 5.14 -18.83
C GLU A 69 -2.13 4.87 -17.94
N LEU A 70 -1.85 3.59 -17.66
CA LEU A 70 -0.67 3.18 -16.91
C LEU A 70 0.63 3.58 -17.63
N ALA A 71 0.70 3.33 -18.95
CA ALA A 71 1.86 3.68 -19.76
C ALA A 71 2.10 5.20 -19.80
N ALA A 72 1.04 5.99 -19.88
CA ALA A 72 1.13 7.46 -19.83
C ALA A 72 1.72 7.95 -18.49
N HIS A 73 1.26 7.42 -17.35
CA HIS A 73 1.78 7.80 -16.03
C HIS A 73 3.25 7.40 -15.84
N VAL A 74 3.66 6.26 -16.39
CA VAL A 74 5.07 5.83 -16.38
C VAL A 74 5.92 6.79 -17.20
N ALA A 75 5.47 7.17 -18.40
CA ALA A 75 6.19 8.12 -19.25
C ALA A 75 6.37 9.48 -18.56
N ASP A 76 5.33 10.00 -17.92
CA ASP A 76 5.39 11.27 -17.16
C ASP A 76 6.35 11.20 -15.96
N SER A 77 6.49 10.03 -15.32
CA SER A 77 7.38 9.86 -14.16
C SER A 77 8.88 9.85 -14.52
N PHE A 78 9.22 9.73 -15.81
CA PHE A 78 10.61 9.72 -16.32
C PHE A 78 10.95 10.93 -17.21
N ALA A 79 10.04 11.88 -17.35
CA ALA A 79 10.23 13.14 -18.09
C ALA A 79 10.78 14.25 -17.18
#